data_AF-A0A2V5KHU9-F1
#
_entry.id   AF-A0A2V5KHU9-F1
#
_cell.length_a   1.000
_cell.length_b   1.000
_cell.length_c   1.000
_cell.angle_alpha   90.00
_cell.angle_beta   90.00
_cell.angle_gamma   90.00
#
_symmetry.space_group_name_H-M   'P 1'
#
loop_
_entity.id
_entity.type
_entity.pdbx_description
1 polymer ?
#
loop_
_entity_poly.entity_id
_entity_poly.type
_entity_poly.pdbx_seq_one_letter_code
_entity_poly.pdbx_strand_id
1 'polypeptide(L)'
;MKTKLKLPAVALMTGAALGCVTGLSLSCTRQRESALKPIDQAALQTMVDTTAKELIIPGAVVLLRTPQGEFTVSYGTTLLGATSPPGADTHFRIASNTKTMTAA
;
A
#
# COMPACT_ATOMS: atom_id res chain seq x y z
N MET A 1 -16.90 -51.42 -31.99
CA MET A 1 -18.31 -51.08 -31.69
C MET A 1 -18.35 -49.83 -30.82
N LYS A 2 -18.98 -48.77 -31.35
CA LYS A 2 -19.62 -47.62 -30.67
C LYS A 2 -18.74 -46.66 -29.85
N THR A 3 -18.27 -45.64 -30.57
CA THR A 3 -17.90 -44.26 -30.17
C THR A 3 -18.96 -43.53 -29.34
N LYS A 4 -18.54 -42.71 -28.37
CA LYS A 4 -19.25 -41.44 -28.01
C LYS A 4 -18.24 -40.35 -27.62
N LEU A 5 -17.93 -39.55 -28.64
CA LEU A 5 -17.35 -38.21 -28.63
C LEU A 5 -18.29 -37.23 -27.90
N LYS A 6 -17.76 -36.30 -27.09
CA LYS A 6 -18.48 -35.12 -26.60
C LYS A 6 -17.64 -33.85 -26.75
N LEU A 7 -17.95 -33.08 -27.77
CA LEU A 7 -17.86 -31.62 -27.97
C LEU A 7 -18.98 -31.29 -29.00
N PRO A 8 -19.48 -30.05 -29.18
CA PRO A 8 -18.99 -28.73 -28.73
C PRO A 8 -20.11 -27.76 -28.27
N ALA A 9 -19.75 -26.54 -27.84
CA ALA A 9 -20.58 -25.35 -28.11
C ALA A 9 -19.71 -24.09 -28.04
N VAL A 10 -19.20 -23.70 -29.21
CA VAL A 10 -18.68 -22.37 -29.52
C VAL A 10 -19.87 -21.43 -29.66
N ALA A 11 -19.84 -20.28 -28.99
CA ALA A 11 -20.67 -19.14 -29.32
C ALA A 11 -19.76 -17.95 -29.64
N LEU A 12 -19.50 -17.79 -30.93
CA LEU A 12 -18.93 -16.61 -31.55
C LEU A 12 -20.05 -15.58 -31.67
N MET A 13 -19.91 -14.39 -31.10
CA MET A 13 -20.77 -13.24 -31.42
C MET A 13 -19.89 -12.00 -31.62
N THR A 14 -19.52 -11.79 -32.88
CA THR A 14 -19.03 -10.53 -33.43
C THR A 14 -20.23 -9.65 -33.79
N GLY A 15 -20.19 -8.37 -33.44
CA GLY A 15 -21.19 -7.38 -33.86
C GLY A 15 -20.74 -5.97 -33.52
N ALA A 16 -20.34 -5.22 -34.55
CA ALA A 16 -19.82 -3.85 -34.49
C ALA A 16 -20.91 -2.81 -34.79
N ALA A 17 -20.86 -1.65 -34.14
CA ALA A 17 -21.28 -0.32 -34.62
C ALA A 17 -20.91 0.71 -33.53
N LEU A 18 -19.92 1.58 -33.71
CA LEU A 18 -19.95 2.91 -34.36
C LEU A 18 -20.77 3.96 -33.57
N GLY A 19 -20.06 4.97 -33.04
CA GLY A 19 -20.61 6.16 -32.36
C GLY A 19 -20.58 6.03 -30.84
N CYS A 20 -19.94 6.89 -30.05
CA CYS A 20 -19.75 8.32 -30.18
C CYS A 20 -18.35 8.73 -29.71
N VAL A 21 -17.76 9.69 -30.43
CA VAL A 21 -16.61 10.47 -30.02
C VAL A 21 -17.05 11.38 -28.87
N THR A 22 -16.97 10.90 -27.64
CA THR A 22 -17.01 11.76 -26.45
C THR A 22 -15.57 11.90 -25.98
N GLY A 23 -15.03 13.10 -26.15
CA GLY A 23 -13.64 13.44 -25.84
C GLY A 23 -13.24 12.96 -24.45
N LEU A 24 -12.48 11.88 -24.41
CA LEU A 24 -11.63 11.61 -23.27
C LEU A 24 -10.54 12.66 -23.37
N SER A 25 -10.70 13.76 -22.64
CA SER A 25 -9.59 14.62 -22.29
C SER A 25 -8.55 13.71 -21.64
N LEU A 26 -7.63 13.16 -22.44
CA LEU A 26 -6.36 12.66 -21.97
C LEU A 26 -5.64 13.90 -21.45
N SER A 27 -6.00 14.31 -20.25
CA SER A 27 -5.07 15.01 -19.38
C SER A 27 -3.90 14.04 -19.26
N CYS A 28 -2.92 14.21 -20.13
CA CYS A 28 -1.59 13.68 -19.95
C CYS A 28 -1.05 14.39 -18.71
N THR A 29 -1.51 13.96 -17.54
CA THR A 29 -0.75 14.11 -16.32
C THR A 29 0.50 13.31 -16.61
N ARG A 30 1.52 13.99 -17.15
CA ARG A 30 2.87 13.48 -17.17
C ARG A 30 3.17 13.17 -15.72
N GLN A 31 3.02 11.90 -15.35
CA GLN A 31 3.27 11.43 -14.00
C GLN A 31 4.72 11.81 -13.77
N ARG A 32 4.94 12.86 -12.96
CA ARG A 32 6.31 13.31 -12.66
C ARG A 32 6.96 12.09 -12.05
N GLU A 33 7.93 11.54 -12.78
CA GLU A 33 8.72 10.45 -12.25
C GLU A 33 9.29 10.92 -10.92
N SER A 34 9.03 10.13 -9.88
CA SER A 34 9.53 10.46 -8.57
C SER A 34 11.06 10.46 -8.64
N ALA A 35 11.69 11.50 -8.10
CA ALA A 35 13.15 11.54 -7.96
C ALA A 35 13.67 10.53 -6.92
N LEU A 36 12.77 9.85 -6.19
CA LEU A 36 13.10 8.83 -5.22
C LEU A 36 13.29 7.48 -5.90
N LYS A 37 14.18 6.65 -5.35
CA LYS A 37 14.21 5.22 -5.68
C LYS A 37 12.86 4.58 -5.33
N PRO A 38 12.42 3.53 -6.04
CA PRO A 38 11.23 2.79 -5.65
C PRO A 38 11.34 2.34 -4.18
N ILE A 39 10.28 2.59 -3.41
CA ILE A 39 10.22 2.14 -2.02
C ILE A 39 9.66 0.72 -1.99
N ASP A 40 10.47 -0.21 -1.49
CA ASP A 40 10.05 -1.58 -1.21
C ASP A 40 9.48 -1.66 0.21
N GLN A 41 8.16 -1.85 0.30
CA GLN A 41 7.46 -1.93 1.58
C GLN A 41 7.84 -3.17 2.40
N ALA A 42 8.15 -4.30 1.76
CA ALA A 42 8.55 -5.52 2.47
C ALA A 42 9.95 -5.38 3.06
N ALA A 43 10.87 -4.75 2.32
CA ALA A 43 12.19 -4.40 2.83
C ALA A 43 12.09 -3.38 3.98
N LEU A 44 11.20 -2.39 3.88
CA LEU A 44 10.92 -1.44 4.97
C LEU A 44 10.41 -2.15 6.23
N GLN A 45 9.44 -3.06 6.10
CA GLN A 45 8.93 -3.85 7.23
C GLN A 45 10.05 -4.67 7.87
N THR A 46 10.87 -5.35 7.06
CA THR A 46 11.99 -6.16 7.56
C THR A 46 13.00 -5.32 8.35
N MET A 47 13.36 -4.14 7.85
CA MET A 47 14.23 -3.22 8.61
C MET A 47 13.61 -2.80 9.94
N VAL A 48 12.32 -2.44 9.95
CA VAL A 48 11.62 -2.04 11.18
C VAL A 48 11.57 -3.20 12.17
N ASP A 49 11.27 -4.41 11.72
CA ASP A 49 11.23 -5.61 12.57
C ASP A 49 12.59 -5.89 13.20
N THR A 50 13.66 -5.87 12.41
CA THR A 50 15.03 -6.09 12.89
C THR A 50 15.44 -5.03 13.91
N THR A 51 15.30 -3.75 13.56
CA THR A 51 15.71 -2.65 14.44
C THR A 51 14.89 -2.60 15.72
N ALA A 52 13.57 -2.76 15.64
CA ALA A 52 12.70 -2.73 16.82
C ALA A 52 13.01 -3.89 17.77
N LYS A 53 13.34 -5.08 17.23
CA LYS A 53 13.78 -6.22 18.02
C LYS A 53 15.13 -5.98 18.69
N GLU A 54 16.12 -5.47 17.96
CA GLU A 54 17.46 -5.17 18.49
C GLU A 54 17.43 -4.12 19.60
N LEU A 55 16.57 -3.10 19.46
CA LEU A 55 16.41 -2.02 20.43
C LEU A 55 15.40 -2.35 21.54
N ILE A 56 14.83 -3.55 21.54
CA ILE A 56 13.86 -4.01 22.55
C ILE A 56 12.66 -3.03 22.64
N ILE A 57 12.19 -2.55 21.49
CA ILE A 57 11.03 -1.67 21.41
C ILE A 57 9.77 -2.53 21.55
N PRO A 58 8.85 -2.26 22.51
CA PRO A 58 7.65 -3.08 22.68
C PRO A 58 6.66 -3.01 21.51
N GLY A 59 6.56 -1.84 20.89
CA GLY A 59 5.71 -1.60 19.72
C GLY A 59 6.04 -0.29 19.03
N ALA A 60 5.88 -0.26 17.72
CA ALA A 60 6.18 0.90 16.89
C ALA A 60 5.28 0.93 15.65
N VAL A 61 5.00 2.14 15.17
CA VAL A 61 4.39 2.39 13.85
C VAL A 61 5.28 3.37 13.10
N VAL A 62 5.52 3.11 11.82
CA VAL A 62 6.26 3.99 10.93
C VAL A 62 5.36 4.37 9.77
N LEU A 63 5.18 5.68 9.60
CA LEU A 63 4.45 6.29 8.50
C LEU A 63 5.43 7.03 7.58
N LEU A 64 5.53 6.58 6.33
CA LEU A 64 6.36 7.22 5.31
C LEU A 64 5.46 7.80 4.21
N ARG A 65 5.48 9.13 4.06
CA ARG A 65 4.75 9.84 3.00
C ARG A 65 5.71 10.35 1.95
N THR A 66 5.49 9.95 0.71
CA THR A 66 6.33 10.32 -0.43
C THR A 66 5.48 10.69 -1.65
N PRO A 67 6.06 11.31 -2.70
CA PRO A 67 5.37 11.45 -3.97
C PRO A 67 4.98 10.12 -4.64
N GLN A 68 5.57 8.98 -4.24
CA GLN A 68 5.20 7.65 -4.75
C GLN A 68 3.99 7.05 -4.02
N GLY A 69 3.56 7.66 -2.90
CA GLY A 69 2.48 7.16 -2.06
C GLY A 69 2.83 7.16 -0.57
N GLU A 70 1.92 6.57 0.20
CA GLU A 70 2.02 6.40 1.64
C GLU A 70 2.32 4.93 1.97
N PHE A 71 3.30 4.71 2.84
CA PHE A 71 3.69 3.38 3.32
C PHE A 71 3.56 3.38 4.84
N THR A 72 2.81 2.41 5.37
CA THR A 72 2.66 2.19 6.81
C THR A 72 3.16 0.80 7.15
N VAL A 73 4.02 0.71 8.16
CA VAL A 73 4.50 -0.55 8.75
C VAL A 73 4.38 -0.47 10.26
N SER A 74 4.08 -1.60 10.89
CA SER A 74 3.88 -1.69 12.33
C SER A 74 4.64 -2.87 12.91
N TYR A 75 5.06 -2.75 14.16
CA TYR A 75 5.77 -3.77 14.90
C TYR A 75 5.23 -3.90 16.33
N GLY A 76 5.27 -5.11 16.88
CA GLY A 76 5.05 -5.37 18.30
C GLY A 76 3.61 -5.16 18.76
N THR A 77 3.43 -4.55 19.93
CA THR A 77 2.13 -4.38 20.59
C THR A 77 2.04 -3.06 21.35
N THR A 78 0.81 -2.59 21.59
CA THR A 78 0.53 -1.39 22.41
C THR A 78 0.36 -1.69 23.89
N LEU A 79 0.08 -2.95 24.24
CA LEU A 79 -0.22 -3.38 25.61
C LEU A 79 0.59 -4.63 25.98
N LEU A 80 1.08 -4.65 27.21
CA LEU A 80 1.78 -5.82 27.76
C LEU A 80 0.84 -7.03 27.76
N GLY A 81 1.30 -8.15 27.21
CA GLY A 81 0.51 -9.37 27.10
C GLY A 81 -0.51 -9.40 25.95
N ALA A 82 -0.63 -8.32 25.17
CA ALA A 82 -1.42 -8.30 23.94
C ALA A 82 -0.53 -8.50 22.70
N THR A 83 -1.16 -8.86 21.58
CA THR A 83 -0.49 -9.06 20.29
C THR A 83 -0.99 -8.11 19.20
N SER A 84 -1.79 -7.10 19.57
CA SER A 84 -2.32 -6.13 18.60
C SER A 84 -1.24 -5.08 18.29
N PRO A 85 -0.75 -5.00 17.04
CA PRO A 85 0.20 -3.97 16.66
C PRO A 85 -0.45 -2.58 16.71
N PRO A 86 0.35 -1.51 16.91
CA PRO A 86 -0.14 -0.15 16.79
C PRO A 86 -0.57 0.19 15.35
N GLY A 87 -1.62 0.97 15.23
CA GLY A 87 -2.12 1.55 13.98
C GLY A 87 -1.87 3.06 13.87
N ALA A 88 -2.31 3.67 12.76
CA ALA A 88 -2.18 5.11 12.52
C ALA A 88 -3.02 5.97 13.49
N ASP A 89 -4.04 5.39 14.09
CA ASP A 89 -4.93 5.97 15.10
C ASP A 89 -4.46 5.72 16.54
N THR A 90 -3.37 4.96 16.74
CA THR A 90 -2.82 4.73 18.07
C THR A 90 -2.21 6.02 18.61
N HIS A 91 -2.61 6.43 19.81
CA HIS A 91 -2.12 7.65 20.44
C HIS A 91 -0.79 7.43 21.16
N PHE A 92 0.21 8.25 20.83
CA PHE A 92 1.53 8.23 21.46
C PHE A 92 1.89 9.58 22.06
N ARG A 93 2.70 9.55 23.13
CA ARG A 93 3.37 10.75 23.63
C ARG A 93 4.59 11.01 22.74
N ILE A 94 4.47 12.00 21.86
CA ILE A 94 5.51 12.34 20.87
C ILE A 94 6.69 13.15 21.45
N ALA A 95 6.72 13.35 22.77
CA ALA A 95 7.78 14.04 23.51
C ALA A 95 8.18 15.39 22.88
N SER A 96 9.48 15.62 22.62
CA SER A 96 9.99 16.88 22.10
C SER A 96 9.51 17.24 20.69
N ASN A 97 8.87 16.33 19.96
CA ASN A 97 8.28 16.66 18.66
C ASN A 97 7.17 17.72 18.78
N THR A 98 6.50 17.81 19.95
CA THR A 98 5.51 18.86 20.23
C THR A 98 6.07 20.27 20.02
N LYS A 99 7.39 20.48 20.19
CA LYS A 99 8.04 21.79 19.98
C LYS A 99 7.80 22.33 18.57
N THR A 100 7.78 21.45 17.57
CA THR A 100 7.52 21.84 16.17
C THR A 100 6.11 22.40 15.99
N MET A 101 5.15 21.93 16.79
CA MET A 101 3.76 22.41 16.77
C MET A 101 3.60 23.70 17.58
N THR A 102 4.34 23.85 18.69
CA THR A 102 4.34 25.09 19.48
C THR A 102 4.94 26.27 18.71
N ALA A 103 5.92 26.01 17.84
CA ALA A 103 6.58 27.03 17.05
C ALA A 103 5.90 27.34 15.70
N ALA A 104 4.89 26.56 15.31
CA ALA A 104 4.18 26.69 14.04
C ALA A 104 3.24 27.91 13.98
#